data_AF-A0A7C0YNG3-F1
#
_entry.id   AF-A0A7C0YNG3-F1
#
_cell.length_a   1.000
_cell.length_b   1.000
_cell.length_c   1.000
_cell.angle_alpha   90.00
_cell.angle_beta   90.00
_cell.angle_gamma   90.00
#
_symmetry.space_group_name_H-M   'P 1'
#
loop_
_entity.id
_entity.type
_entity.pdbx_description
1 polymer ?
#
loop_
_entity_poly.entity_id
_entity_poly.type
_entity_poly.pdbx_seq_one_letter_code
_entity_poly.pdbx_strand_id
1 'polypeptide(L)' 'EERRKEIVKQVHKRGEDAKIAVRNIRRDTNEEIKKIEKEENQSEDETKRSMDETQKLTDSFIKKIEEIISHKEAEVMEV' A
#
# COMPACT_ATOMS: atom_id res chain seq x y z
N GLU A 1 -19.55 -24.23 5.18
CA GLU A 1 -18.84 -23.71 3.98
C GLU A 1 -19.28 -22.29 3.58
N GLU A 2 -20.58 -21.99 3.47
CA GLU A 2 -21.07 -20.64 3.10
C GLU A 2 -20.55 -19.50 3.99
N ARG A 3 -20.56 -19.67 5.31
CA ARG A 3 -20.04 -18.67 6.26
C ARG A 3 -18.55 -18.38 6.09
N ARG A 4 -17.75 -19.36 5.65
CA ARG A 4 -16.31 -19.17 5.35
C ARG A 4 -16.14 -18.32 4.09
N LYS A 5 -16.95 -18.57 3.05
CA LYS A 5 -16.96 -17.76 1.82
C LYS A 5 -17.34 -16.29 2.09
N GLU A 6 -18.26 -16.02 3.01
CA GLU A 6 -18.57 -14.65 3.43
C GLU A 6 -17.40 -13.97 4.13
N ILE A 7 -16.71 -14.69 5.02
CA ILE A 7 -15.52 -14.17 5.71
C ILE A 7 -14.41 -13.85 4.70
N VAL A 8 -14.16 -14.73 3.73
CA VAL A 8 -13.17 -14.50 2.66
C VAL A 8 -13.50 -13.22 1.88
N LYS A 9 -14.77 -12.98 1.51
CA LYS A 9 -15.18 -11.71 0.87
C LYS A 9 -14.84 -10.48 1.72
N GLN A 10 -15.02 -10.55 3.04
CA GLN A 10 -14.66 -9.46 3.94
C GLN A 10 -13.15 -9.25 4.02
N VAL A 11 -12.35 -10.33 4.01
CA VAL A 11 -10.89 -10.26 3.98
C VAL A 11 -10.41 -9.51 2.73
N HIS A 12 -10.91 -9.86 1.54
CA HIS A 12 -10.55 -9.16 0.31
C HIS A 12 -10.97 -7.69 0.34
N LYS A 13 -12.18 -7.39 0.83
CA LYS A 13 -12.63 -6.00 0.97
C LYS A 13 -11.67 -5.17 1.82
N ARG A 14 -11.29 -5.68 3.00
CA ARG A 14 -10.32 -5.00 3.88
C ARG A 14 -8.95 -4.86 3.23
N GLY A 15 -8.55 -5.88 2.46
CA GLY A 15 -7.34 -5.86 1.66
C GLY A 15 -7.31 -4.72 0.64
N GLU A 16 -8.38 -4.54 -0.12
CA GLU A 16 -8.49 -3.46 -1.09
C GLU A 16 -8.55 -2.08 -0.42
N ASP A 17 -9.29 -1.94 0.69
CA ASP A 17 -9.32 -0.70 1.48
C ASP A 17 -7.90 -0.33 1.97
N ALA A 18 -7.11 -1.31 2.42
CA ALA A 18 -5.73 -1.11 2.83
C ALA A 18 -4.82 -0.69 1.67
N LYS A 19 -4.96 -1.31 0.49
CA LYS A 19 -4.20 -0.91 -0.71
C LYS A 19 -4.53 0.52 -1.14
N ILE A 20 -5.80 0.93 -1.05
CA ILE A 20 -6.23 2.30 -1.33
C ILE A 20 -5.57 3.27 -0.35
N ALA A 21 -5.57 2.98 0.95
CA ALA A 21 -4.93 3.81 1.96
C ALA A 21 -3.43 4.01 1.68
N VAL A 22 -2.71 2.95 1.34
CA VAL A 22 -1.28 3.03 0.97
C VAL A 22 -1.07 3.92 -0.27
N ARG A 23 -1.93 3.83 -1.28
CA ARG A 23 -1.82 4.67 -2.49
C ARG A 23 -2.12 6.14 -2.21
N ASN A 24 -3.04 6.44 -1.29
CA ASN A 24 -3.34 7.80 -0.86
C ASN A 24 -2.13 8.40 -0.12
N ILE A 25 -1.55 7.65 0.83
CA ILE A 25 -0.33 8.09 1.54
C ILE A 25 0.80 8.39 0.56
N ARG A 26 1.06 7.50 -0.42
CA ARG A 26 2.06 7.75 -1.46
C ARG A 26 1.79 9.05 -2.22
N ARG A 27 0.52 9.33 -2.54
CA ARG A 27 0.15 10.56 -3.25
C ARG A 27 0.46 11.77 -2.39
N ASP A 28 0.04 11.77 -1.13
CA ASP A 28 0.23 12.88 -0.20
C ASP A 28 1.74 13.13 0.03
N THR A 29 2.52 12.06 0.26
CA THR A 29 3.98 12.13 0.38
C THR A 29 4.64 12.69 -0.89
N ASN A 30 4.19 12.30 -2.09
CA ASN A 30 4.73 12.85 -3.33
C ASN A 30 4.36 14.33 -3.53
N GLU A 31 3.20 14.76 -3.06
CA GLU A 31 2.80 16.17 -3.06
C GLU A 31 3.69 16.98 -2.09
N GLU A 32 4.00 16.44 -0.91
CA GLU A 32 4.94 17.04 0.06
C GLU A 32 6.36 17.14 -0.50
N ILE A 33 6.89 16.08 -1.11
CA ILE A 33 8.23 16.09 -1.72
C ILE A 33 8.34 17.20 -2.76
N LYS A 34 7.34 17.35 -3.65
CA LYS A 34 7.32 18.41 -4.66
C LYS A 34 7.19 19.82 -4.07
N LYS A 35 6.58 19.94 -2.89
CA LYS A 35 6.49 21.20 -2.17
C LYS A 35 7.86 21.58 -1.61
N ILE A 36 8.56 20.64 -0.98
CA ILE A 36 9.92 20.82 -0.45
C ILE A 36 10.91 21.18 -1.57
N GLU A 37 10.84 20.52 -2.72
CA GLU A 37 11.62 20.85 -3.92
C GLU A 37 11.53 22.35 -4.28
N LYS A 38 10.32 22.91 -4.21
CA LYS A 38 10.06 24.32 -4.55
C LYS A 38 10.37 25.30 -3.43
N GLU A 39 10.09 24.94 -2.19
CA GLU A 39 10.17 25.85 -1.03
C GLU A 39 11.57 25.86 -0.39
N GLU A 40 12.22 24.71 -0.33
CA GLU A 40 13.52 24.53 0.32
C GLU A 40 14.69 24.42 -0.66
N ASN A 41 14.43 24.59 -1.97
CA ASN A 41 15.41 24.40 -3.05
C ASN A 41 16.13 23.05 -2.98
N GLN A 42 15.40 21.99 -2.60
CA GLN A 42 15.94 20.64 -2.63
C GLN A 42 16.35 20.27 -4.06
N SER A 43 17.47 19.55 -4.21
CA SER A 43 17.95 19.18 -5.55
C SER A 43 17.00 18.23 -6.28
N GLU A 44 16.97 18.31 -7.61
CA GLU A 44 16.19 17.38 -8.45
C GLU A 44 16.61 15.91 -8.23
N ASP A 45 17.91 15.67 -8.01
CA ASP A 45 18.46 14.34 -7.75
C ASP A 45 17.96 13.75 -6.42
N GLU A 46 17.92 14.56 -5.35
CA GLU A 46 17.37 14.14 -4.06
C GLU A 46 15.86 13.93 -4.14
N THR A 47 15.14 14.83 -4.82
CA THR A 47 13.70 14.72 -5.05
C THR A 47 13.36 13.41 -5.75
N LYS A 48 14.08 13.10 -6.83
CA LYS A 48 13.92 11.84 -7.56
C LYS A 48 14.21 10.63 -6.68
N ARG A 49 15.28 10.67 -5.89
CA ARG A 49 15.61 9.61 -4.95
C ARG A 49 14.51 9.38 -3.91
N SER A 50 13.97 10.44 -3.32
CA SER A 50 12.87 10.35 -2.34
C SER A 50 11.59 9.77 -2.95
N MET A 51 11.26 10.13 -4.20
CA MET A 51 10.13 9.53 -4.90
C MET A 51 10.34 8.04 -5.20
N ASP A 52 11.56 7.64 -5.62
CA ASP A 52 11.91 6.25 -5.86
C ASP A 52 11.84 5.40 -4.57
N GLU A 53 12.32 5.95 -3.46
CA GLU A 53 12.23 5.30 -2.14
C GLU A 53 10.76 5.16 -1.68
N THR A 54 9.95 6.20 -1.86
CA THR A 54 8.50 6.17 -1.58
C THR A 54 7.79 5.10 -2.42
N GLN A 55 8.17 4.97 -3.70
CA GLN A 55 7.61 3.94 -4.59
C GLN A 55 8.01 2.53 -4.13
N LYS A 56 9.28 2.30 -3.79
CA LYS A 56 9.76 1.01 -3.26
C LYS A 56 9.02 0.60 -1.98
N LEU A 57 8.81 1.54 -1.06
CA LEU A 57 8.04 1.31 0.17
C LEU A 57 6.59 0.95 -0.15
N THR A 58 5.94 1.71 -1.03
CA THR A 58 4.56 1.46 -1.48
C THR A 58 4.44 0.04 -2.03
N ASP A 59 5.33 -0.36 -2.93
CA ASP A 59 5.32 -1.68 -3.55
C ASP A 59 5.56 -2.80 -2.53
N SER A 60 6.46 -2.58 -1.57
CA SER A 60 6.70 -3.53 -0.48
C SER A 60 5.44 -3.74 0.37
N PHE A 61 4.73 -2.67 0.74
CA PHE A 61 3.52 -2.78 1.55
C PHE A 61 2.34 -3.37 0.76
N ILE A 62 2.21 -3.08 -0.54
CA ILE A 62 1.21 -3.73 -1.39
C ILE A 62 1.42 -5.24 -1.41
N LYS A 63 2.67 -5.71 -1.63
CA LYS A 63 2.99 -7.14 -1.60
C LYS A 63 2.66 -7.78 -0.26
N LYS A 64 3.04 -7.13 0.85
CA LYS A 64 2.69 -7.61 2.20
C LYS A 64 1.19 -7.73 2.41
N ILE A 65 0.41 -6.77 1.93
CA ILE A 65 -1.06 -6.82 2.01
C ILE A 65 -1.59 -8.03 1.23
N GLU A 66 -1.06 -8.28 0.03
CA GLU A 66 -1.46 -9.44 -0.80
C GLU A 66 -1.11 -10.77 -0.14
N GLU A 67 0.09 -10.89 0.43
CA GLU A 67 0.53 -12.05 1.20
C GLU A 67 -0.39 -12.30 2.41
N ILE A 68 -0.73 -11.26 3.17
CA ILE A 68 -1.62 -11.36 4.33
C ILE A 68 -3.03 -11.82 3.92
N ILE A 69 -3.58 -11.27 2.84
CA ILE A 69 -4.89 -11.66 2.31
C ILE A 69 -4.87 -13.13 1.93
N SER A 70 -3.87 -13.56 1.15
CA SER A 70 -3.75 -14.95 0.68
C SER A 70 -3.59 -15.92 1.85
N HIS A 71 -2.73 -15.60 2.82
CA HIS A 71 -2.56 -16.41 4.02
C HIS A 71 -3.87 -16.52 4.82
N LYS A 72 -4.57 -15.39 5.01
CA LYS A 72 -5.82 -15.40 5.79
C LYS A 72 -6.96 -16.10 5.07
N GLU A 73 -7.01 -16.01 3.75
CA GLU A 73 -7.95 -16.76 2.92
C GLU A 73 -7.72 -18.27 3.08
N ALA A 74 -6.47 -18.73 2.96
CA ALA A 74 -6.11 -20.13 3.15
C ALA A 74 -6.49 -20.63 4.56
N GLU A 75 -6.12 -19.89 5.61
CA GLU A 75 -6.44 -20.21 7.01
C GLU A 75 -7.96 -20.32 7.26
N VAL A 76 -8.77 -19.44 6.64
CA VAL A 76 -10.24 -19.47 6.79
C VAL A 76 -10.85 -20.68 6.06
N MET A 77 -10.21 -21.13 4.98
CA MET A 77 -10.70 -22.22 4.13
C MET A 77 -10.19 -23.60 4.58
N GLU A 78 -9.07 -23.66 5.28
CA GLU A 78 -8.50 -24.87 5.87
C GLU A 78 -9.47 -25.49 6.89
N VAL A 79 -9.56 -26.83 6.89
CA VAL A 79 -10.49 -27.62 7.72
C VAL A 79 -9.78 -28.12 8.95
#